data_AF-A0A2M7YZL1-F1
#
_entry.id   AF-A0A2M7YZL1-F1
#
_cell.length_a   1.000
_cell.length_b   1.000
_cell.length_c   1.000
_cell.angle_alpha   90.00
_cell.angle_beta   90.00
_cell.angle_gamma   90.00
#
_symmetry.space_group_name_H-M   'P 1'
#
loop_
_entity.id
_entity.type
_entity.pdbx_description
1 polymer ?
#
loop_
_entity_poly.entity_id
_entity_poly.type
_entity_poly.pdbx_seq_one_letter_code
_entity_poly.pdbx_strand_id
1 'polypeptide(L)' 'CDGQVLVLYDLLGLFDDFVPKFVKPYAHLKVDALQALRRYKEEVECGKFPTDAESYH' A
#
# COMPACT_ATOMS: atom_id res chain seq x y z
N CYS A 1 -23.39 -18.80 -12.24
CA CYS A 1 -22.77 -17.48 -12.05
C CYS A 1 -21.60 -17.36 -13.01
N ASP A 2 -21.69 -16.47 -13.99
CA ASP A 2 -20.69 -16.31 -15.07
C ASP A 2 -19.56 -15.33 -14.71
N GLY A 3 -19.55 -14.83 -13.48
CA GLY A 3 -18.57 -13.89 -12.98
C GLY A 3 -18.33 -14.04 -11.49
N GLN A 4 -17.29 -13.37 -11.02
CA GLN A 4 -16.90 -13.28 -9.63
C GLN A 4 -16.72 -11.80 -9.25
N VAL A 5 -17.02 -11.47 -7.99
CA VAL A 5 -16.82 -10.14 -7.42
C VAL A 5 -16.07 -10.28 -6.11
N LEU A 6 -15.03 -9.48 -5.95
CA LEU A 6 -14.20 -9.41 -4.75
C LEU A 6 -13.94 -7.94 -4.42
N VAL A 7 -13.71 -7.64 -3.16
CA VAL A 7 -13.27 -6.31 -2.73
C VAL A 7 -11.80 -6.15 -3.09
N LEU A 8 -11.45 -5.05 -3.76
CA LEU A 8 -10.09 -4.78 -4.23
C LEU A 8 -9.05 -4.85 -3.10
N TYR A 9 -9.37 -4.31 -1.92
CA TYR A 9 -8.44 -4.27 -0.80
C TYR A 9 -8.14 -5.65 -0.20
N ASP A 10 -9.14 -6.53 -0.14
CA ASP A 10 -8.96 -7.91 0.33
C ASP A 10 -8.18 -8.72 -0.71
N LEU A 11 -8.44 -8.49 -2.01
CA LEU A 11 -7.71 -9.11 -3.11
C LEU A 11 -6.23 -8.74 -3.08
N LEU A 12 -5.90 -7.49 -2.75
CA LEU A 12 -4.52 -6.98 -2.72
C LEU A 12 -3.84 -7.10 -1.35
N GLY A 13 -4.54 -7.59 -0.32
CA GLY A 13 -3.98 -7.76 1.02
C GLY A 13 -3.53 -6.44 1.66
N LEU A 14 -4.33 -5.38 1.52
CA LEU A 14 -4.08 -4.10 2.22
C LEU A 14 -4.39 -4.18 3.72
N PHE A 15 -5.31 -5.06 4.10
CA PHE A 15 -5.70 -5.32 5.48
C PHE A 15 -5.48 -6.81 5.78
N ASP A 16 -5.03 -7.10 7.00
CA ASP A 16 -4.67 -8.44 7.48
C ASP A 16 -5.43 -8.83 8.76
N ASP A 17 -6.15 -7.90 9.39
CA ASP A 17 -6.95 -8.17 10.59
C ASP A 17 -8.12 -9.13 10.30
N PHE A 18 -8.64 -9.10 9.07
CA PHE A 18 -9.71 -9.98 8.64
C PHE A 18 -9.68 -10.21 7.11
N VAL A 19 -9.47 -11.45 6.70
CA VAL A 19 -9.62 -11.87 5.29
C VAL A 19 -10.84 -12.78 5.19
N PRO A 20 -11.91 -12.40 4.45
CA PRO A 20 -13.07 -13.26 4.28
C PRO A 20 -12.69 -14.61 3.67
N LYS A 21 -13.32 -15.70 4.13
CA LYS A 21 -12.97 -17.08 3.72
C LYS A 21 -13.04 -17.35 2.21
N PHE A 22 -13.82 -16.55 1.48
CA PHE A 22 -14.00 -16.67 0.03
C PHE A 22 -12.97 -15.86 -0.79
N VAL A 23 -12.10 -15.10 -0.13
CA VAL A 23 -11.06 -14.32 -0.78
C VAL A 23 -9.76 -15.13 -0.83
N LYS A 24 -9.15 -15.16 -2.01
CA LYS A 24 -7.73 -15.52 -2.17
C LYS A 24 -6.95 -14.21 -2.37
N PRO A 25 -6.08 -13.81 -1.43
CA PRO A 25 -5.19 -12.67 -1.66
C PRO A 25 -4.22 -12.97 -2.80
N TYR A 26 -3.99 -11.99 -3.66
CA TYR A 26 -3.02 -12.03 -4.76
C TYR A 26 -1.79 -11.15 -4.49
N ALA A 27 -1.81 -10.35 -3.41
CA ALA A 27 -0.69 -9.54 -2.95
C ALA A 27 -0.75 -9.35 -1.42
N HIS A 28 0.32 -8.78 -0.86
CA HIS A 28 0.45 -8.41 0.55
C HIS A 28 0.86 -6.94 0.69
N LEU A 29 0.10 -6.03 0.07
CA LEU A 29 0.49 -4.63 -0.08
C LEU A 29 0.57 -3.87 1.25
N LYS A 30 0.01 -4.39 2.35
CA LYS A 30 0.20 -3.81 3.69
C LYS A 30 1.69 -3.61 4.01
N VAL A 31 2.52 -4.63 3.73
CA VAL A 31 3.95 -4.59 4.09
C VAL A 31 4.66 -3.50 3.29
N ASP A 32 4.45 -3.49 1.97
CA ASP A 32 5.07 -2.53 1.06
C ASP A 32 4.61 -1.11 1.38
N ALA A 33 3.32 -0.91 1.67
CA ALA A 33 2.78 0.39 2.06
C ALA A 33 3.42 0.90 3.36
N LEU A 34 3.55 0.05 4.38
CA LEU A 34 4.20 0.43 5.64
C LEU A 34 5.69 0.77 5.44
N GLN A 35 6.40 0.03 4.59
CA GLN A 35 7.79 0.33 4.26
C GLN A 35 7.92 1.66 3.52
N ALA A 36 7.08 1.92 2.53
CA ALA A 36 7.06 3.17 1.78
C ALA A 36 6.79 4.37 2.70
N LEU A 37 5.82 4.26 3.60
CA LEU A 37 5.49 5.31 4.57
C LEU A 37 6.63 5.59 5.55
N ARG A 38 7.32 4.55 6.04
CA ARG A 38 8.50 4.72 6.91
C ARG A 38 9.63 5.43 6.19
N ARG A 39 9.92 4.99 4.95
CA ARG A 39 10.95 5.61 4.12
C ARG A 39 10.64 7.07 3.82
N TYR A 40 9.40 7.37 3.44
CA TYR A 40 8.95 8.75 3.23
C TYR A 40 9.13 9.60 4.49
N LYS A 41 8.71 9.08 5.64
CA LYS A 41 8.91 9.76 6.93
C LYS A 41 10.38 10.06 7.19
N GLU A 42 11.26 9.07 7.04
CA GLU A 42 12.70 9.23 7.22
C GLU A 42 13.28 10.28 6.26
N GLU A 43 12.91 10.23 4.98
CA GLU A 43 13.37 11.19 3.98
C GLU A 43 12.92 12.62 4.28
N VAL A 44 11.71 12.81 4.79
CA VAL A 44 11.22 14.12 5.27
C VAL A 44 11.98 14.58 6.52
N GLU A 45 12.14 13.72 7.52
CA GLU A 45 12.80 14.07 8.79
C GLU A 45 14.29 14.42 8.59
N CYS A 46 14.96 13.77 7.64
CA CYS A 46 16.35 14.08 7.30
C CYS A 46 16.52 15.11 6.18
N GLY A 47 15.43 15.72 5.70
CA GLY A 47 15.47 16.76 4.66
C GLY A 47 15.94 16.27 3.28
N LYS A 48 15.84 14.96 3.00
CA LYS A 48 16.09 14.39 1.67
C LYS A 48 14.90 14.56 0.73
N PHE A 49 13.70 14.70 1.27
CA PHE A 49 12.48 15.00 0.52
C PHE A 49 11.83 16.29 1.05
N PRO A 50 11.29 17.16 0.17
CA PRO A 50 11.39 17.10 -1.29
C PRO A 50 12.78 17.50 -1.79
N THR A 51 13.15 17.07 -3.00
CA THR A 51 14.28 17.65 -3.72
C THR A 51 13.80 18.74 -4.68
N ASP A 52 14.73 19.30 -5.45
CA ASP A 52 14.43 20.23 -6.54
C ASP A 52 13.48 19.61 -7.59
N ALA A 53 13.61 18.30 -7.84
CA ALA A 53 12.78 17.60 -8.81
C ALA A 53 11.31 17.48 -8.39
N GLU A 54 11.02 17.55 -7.08
CA GLU A 54 9.67 17.51 -6.52
C GLU A 54 9.17 18.88 -6.05
N SER A 55 9.86 19.96 -6.42
CA SER A 55 9.54 21.34 -6.04
C SER A 55 9.23 22.22 -7.27
N TYR A 56 8.32 23.18 -7.12
CA TYR A 56 8.08 24.23 -8.12
C TYR A 56 8.75 25.54 -7.66
N HIS A 57 9.30 26.30 -8.62
CA HIS A 57 9.95 27.60 -8.40
C HIS A 57 9.20 28.74 -9.09
#